data_AF-A0A0A1PR20-F1
#
_entry.id   AF-A0A0A1PR20-F1
#
_cell.length_a   1.000
_cell.length_b   1.000
_cell.length_c   1.000
_cell.angle_alpha   90.00
_cell.angle_beta   90.00
_cell.angle_gamma   90.00
#
_symmetry.space_group_name_H-M   'P 1'
#
loop_
_entity.id
_entity.type
_entity.pdbx_description
1 polymer ?
#
loop_
_entity_poly.entity_id
_entity_poly.type
_entity_poly.pdbx_seq_one_letter_code
_entity_poly.pdbx_strand_id
1 'polypeptide(L)'
;MLARKGPILLADVTTLATMAAAAFSAATLLPGGSELVFVGFIAAGYPHPMMLFLVATAANIAGGLTNWWIGTLIARGADSTTGHAWLERFRLPSDMVERVHRLFGRFGWAALLLCWLPVIGDPITLVAGMARYPFLPTLVLTGIARTIRYGVIWLGATGAIAALS
;
A
#
# COMPACT_ATOMS: atom_id res chain seq x y z
N MET A 1 9.28 -13.82 40.97
CA MET A 1 9.55 -12.60 40.17
C MET A 1 9.17 -12.86 38.71
N LEU A 2 7.87 -13.05 38.40
CA LEU A 2 7.42 -13.54 37.07
C LEU A 2 6.10 -12.95 36.54
N ALA A 3 5.53 -11.90 37.13
CA ALA A 3 4.18 -11.45 36.76
C ALA A 3 4.11 -9.95 36.49
N ARG A 4 4.52 -9.51 35.29
CA ARG A 4 4.10 -8.21 34.71
C ARG A 4 4.33 -8.01 33.21
N LYS A 5 4.70 -9.05 32.44
CA LYS A 5 4.89 -8.93 30.98
C LYS A 5 3.59 -9.04 30.16
N GLY A 6 2.55 -9.67 30.70
CA GLY A 6 1.29 -9.94 29.99
C GLY A 6 0.55 -8.70 29.45
N PRO A 7 0.33 -7.64 30.25
CA PRO A 7 -0.40 -6.45 29.79
C PRO A 7 0.37 -5.66 28.73
N ILE A 8 1.70 -5.60 28.86
CA ILE A 8 2.60 -4.88 27.96
C ILE A 8 2.64 -5.59 26.60
N LEU A 9 2.77 -6.93 26.59
CA LEU A 9 2.79 -7.71 25.36
C LEU A 9 1.47 -7.62 24.58
N LEU A 10 0.33 -7.61 25.28
CA LEU A 10 -0.98 -7.44 24.62
C LEU A 10 -1.13 -6.04 24.04
N ALA A 11 -0.64 -5.00 24.72
CA ALA A 11 -0.63 -3.63 24.20
C ALA A 11 0.26 -3.48 22.95
N ASP A 12 1.42 -4.15 22.91
CA ASP A 12 2.29 -4.18 21.74
C ASP A 12 1.63 -4.89 20.56
N VAL A 13 1.09 -6.08 20.79
CA VAL A 13 0.41 -6.86 19.74
C VAL A 13 -0.77 -6.10 19.17
N THR A 14 -1.59 -5.47 20.03
CA THR A 14 -2.73 -4.66 19.57
C THR A 14 -2.29 -3.45 18.77
N THR A 15 -1.25 -2.73 19.21
CA THR A 15 -0.68 -1.58 18.47
C THR A 15 -0.20 -1.99 17.08
N LEU A 16 0.60 -3.06 16.99
CA LEU A 16 1.13 -3.55 15.72
C LEU A 16 0.02 -4.11 14.83
N ALA A 17 -0.98 -4.79 15.40
CA ALA A 17 -2.14 -5.28 14.65
C ALA A 17 -3.00 -4.12 14.10
N THR A 18 -3.24 -3.08 14.90
CA THR A 18 -3.93 -1.86 14.45
C THR A 18 -3.15 -1.18 13.33
N MET A 19 -1.82 -1.07 13.47
CA MET A 19 -0.98 -0.51 12.42
C MET A 19 -1.04 -1.34 11.13
N ALA A 20 -0.95 -2.67 11.24
CA ALA A 20 -1.04 -3.57 10.10
C ALA A 20 -2.39 -3.46 9.39
N ALA A 21 -3.50 -3.48 10.16
CA ALA A 21 -4.84 -3.33 9.61
C ALA A 21 -5.02 -1.98 8.91
N ALA A 22 -4.64 -0.88 9.56
CA ALA A 22 -4.72 0.44 8.97
C ALA A 22 -3.87 0.57 7.68
N ALA A 23 -2.64 0.08 7.70
CA ALA A 23 -1.72 0.14 6.57
C ALA A 23 -2.15 -0.74 5.39
N PHE A 24 -2.68 -1.94 5.67
CA PHE A 24 -3.21 -2.85 4.67
C PHE A 24 -4.48 -2.27 4.04
N SER A 25 -5.47 -1.87 4.87
CA SER A 25 -6.74 -1.31 4.41
C SER A 25 -6.53 -0.04 3.58
N ALA A 26 -5.73 0.91 4.07
CA ALA A 26 -5.40 2.11 3.31
C ALA A 26 -4.84 1.78 1.93
N ALA A 27 -3.97 0.77 1.85
CA ALA A 27 -3.40 0.32 0.58
C ALA A 27 -4.37 -0.46 -0.34
N THR A 28 -5.52 -0.94 0.15
CA THR A 28 -6.49 -1.75 -0.62
C THR A 28 -7.65 -0.93 -1.19
N LEU A 29 -7.39 0.35 -1.53
CA LEU A 29 -8.37 1.32 -2.05
C LEU A 29 -9.46 1.72 -1.04
N LEU A 30 -9.33 1.35 0.23
CA LEU A 30 -10.22 1.86 1.27
C LEU A 30 -9.77 3.25 1.72
N PRO A 31 -10.70 4.20 1.91
CA PRO A 31 -10.35 5.49 2.48
C PRO A 31 -9.80 5.30 3.90
N GLY A 32 -8.57 5.74 4.13
CA GLY A 32 -7.92 5.66 5.43
C GLY A 32 -6.49 6.19 5.38
N GLY A 33 -6.12 7.02 6.38
CA GLY A 33 -4.77 7.58 6.50
C GLY A 33 -3.89 6.72 7.40
N SER A 34 -3.29 5.66 6.87
CA SER A 34 -2.31 4.83 7.60
C SER A 34 -1.14 5.65 8.16
N GLU A 35 -0.81 6.74 7.48
CA GLU A 35 0.20 7.72 7.82
C GLU A 35 -0.15 8.45 9.12
N LEU A 36 -1.43 8.81 9.31
CA LEU A 36 -1.90 9.47 10.53
C LEU A 36 -1.84 8.52 11.72
N VAL A 37 -2.22 7.26 11.52
CA VAL A 37 -2.13 6.22 12.55
C VAL A 37 -0.67 6.00 12.96
N PHE A 38 0.24 5.92 11.98
CA PHE A 38 1.67 5.77 12.22
C PHE A 38 2.24 6.94 13.02
N VAL A 39 1.98 8.19 12.59
CA VAL A 39 2.42 9.40 13.31
C VAL A 39 1.81 9.46 14.70
N GLY A 40 0.54 9.08 14.85
CA GLY A 40 -0.14 9.03 16.14
C GLY A 40 0.55 8.12 17.15
N PHE A 41 0.97 6.92 16.74
CA PHE A 41 1.72 6.01 17.61
C PHE A 41 3.12 6.52 17.95
N ILE A 42 3.81 7.16 17.00
CA ILE A 42 5.11 7.81 17.26
C ILE A 42 4.93 8.95 18.28
N ALA A 43 3.93 9.81 18.09
CA ALA A 43 3.63 10.93 18.99
C ALA A 43 3.16 10.47 20.38
N ALA A 44 2.47 9.33 20.46
CA ALA A 44 2.09 8.70 21.72
C ALA A 44 3.26 8.01 22.45
N GLY A 45 4.48 8.04 21.89
CA GLY A 45 5.68 7.50 22.52
C GLY A 45 5.77 5.97 22.46
N TYR A 46 5.25 5.34 21.40
CA TYR A 46 5.39 3.89 21.23
C TYR A 46 6.87 3.46 21.28
N PRO A 47 7.26 2.51 22.16
CA PRO A 47 8.67 2.23 22.47
C PRO A 47 9.45 1.53 21.35
N HIS A 48 8.77 0.98 20.33
CA HIS A 48 9.40 0.18 19.27
C HIS A 48 9.12 0.74 17.86
N PRO A 49 9.58 1.97 17.53
CA PRO A 49 9.25 2.63 16.27
C PRO A 49 9.77 1.87 15.04
N MET A 50 10.89 1.14 15.16
CA MET A 50 11.39 0.28 14.08
C MET A 50 10.42 -0.86 13.75
N MET A 51 9.85 -1.53 14.77
CA MET A 51 8.86 -2.59 14.54
C MET A 51 7.59 -2.02 13.91
N LEU A 52 7.14 -0.87 14.39
CA LEU A 52 6.00 -0.16 13.84
C LEU A 52 6.23 0.17 12.35
N PHE A 53 7.42 0.67 12.01
CA PHE A 53 7.82 0.99 10.63
C PHE A 53 7.82 -0.22 9.71
N LEU A 54 8.42 -1.34 10.16
CA LEU A 54 8.49 -2.57 9.39
C LEU A 54 7.09 -3.17 9.17
N VAL A 55 6.25 -3.20 10.20
CA VAL A 55 4.88 -3.71 10.12
C VAL A 55 4.02 -2.85 9.19
N ALA A 56 4.09 -1.52 9.35
CA ALA A 56 3.35 -0.60 8.49
C ALA A 56 3.78 -0.76 7.02
N THR A 57 5.08 -0.84 6.75
CA THR A 57 5.63 -1.02 5.40
C THR A 57 5.19 -2.35 4.80
N ALA A 58 5.36 -3.47 5.53
CA ALA A 58 5.01 -4.80 5.04
C ALA A 58 3.51 -4.94 4.75
N ALA A 59 2.65 -4.48 5.65
CA ALA A 59 1.20 -4.52 5.47
C ALA A 59 0.75 -3.65 4.28
N ASN A 60 1.39 -2.50 4.09
CA ASN A 60 1.10 -1.59 2.99
C ASN A 60 1.56 -2.17 1.63
N ILE A 61 2.72 -2.83 1.58
CA ILE A 61 3.15 -3.59 0.40
C ILE A 61 2.14 -4.70 0.09
N ALA A 62 1.73 -5.47 1.10
CA ALA A 62 0.76 -6.55 0.93
C ALA A 62 -0.57 -6.04 0.33
N GLY A 63 -1.13 -4.94 0.85
CA GLY A 63 -2.33 -4.33 0.27
C GLY A 63 -2.13 -3.84 -1.17
N GLY A 64 -0.96 -3.26 -1.47
CA GLY A 64 -0.60 -2.87 -2.84
C GLY A 64 -0.53 -4.07 -3.81
N LEU A 65 -0.03 -5.22 -3.35
CA LEU A 65 -0.01 -6.46 -4.14
C LEU A 65 -1.41 -7.05 -4.29
N THR A 66 -2.30 -6.89 -3.31
CA THR A 66 -3.71 -7.25 -3.44
C THR A 66 -4.36 -6.45 -4.58
N ASN A 67 -4.09 -5.14 -4.69
CA ASN A 67 -4.58 -4.35 -5.82
C ASN A 67 -4.01 -4.85 -7.16
N TRP A 68 -2.70 -5.11 -7.23
CA TRP A 68 -2.08 -5.67 -8.43
C TRP A 68 -2.73 -7.01 -8.84
N TRP A 69 -3.02 -7.86 -7.86
CA TRP A 69 -3.70 -9.13 -8.11
C TRP A 69 -5.13 -8.93 -8.62
N ILE A 70 -5.90 -8.03 -8.00
CA ILE A 70 -7.24 -7.64 -8.48
C ILE A 70 -7.17 -7.12 -9.91
N GLY A 71 -6.21 -6.23 -10.22
CA GLY A 71 -6.02 -5.69 -11.56
C GLY A 71 -5.72 -6.79 -12.59
N THR A 72 -4.93 -7.78 -12.19
CA THR A 72 -4.63 -8.95 -13.04
C THR A 72 -5.88 -9.79 -13.30
N LEU A 73 -6.74 -9.98 -12.30
CA LEU A 73 -8.03 -10.67 -12.48
C LEU A 73 -8.96 -9.91 -13.43
N ILE A 74 -9.01 -8.58 -13.32
CA ILE A 74 -9.77 -7.72 -14.25
C ILE A 74 -9.26 -7.91 -15.68
N ALA A 75 -7.94 -7.83 -15.88
CA ALA A 75 -7.34 -8.01 -17.20
C ALA A 75 -7.59 -9.40 -17.80
N ARG A 76 -7.59 -10.46 -16.98
CA ARG A 76 -7.91 -11.83 -17.43
C ARG A 76 -9.40 -11.98 -17.78
N GLY A 77 -10.28 -11.38 -16.98
CA GLY A 77 -11.71 -11.38 -17.24
C GLY A 77 -12.05 -10.73 -18.57
N ALA A 78 -11.40 -9.59 -18.88
CA ALA A 78 -11.57 -8.82 -20.10
C ALA A 78 -11.28 -9.62 -21.39
N ASP A 79 -10.40 -10.63 -21.36
CA ASP A 79 -10.10 -11.49 -22.52
C ASP A 79 -11.27 -12.42 -22.91
N SER A 80 -12.28 -12.57 -22.05
CA SER A 80 -13.44 -13.42 -22.32
C SER A 80 -14.60 -12.65 -22.97
N THR A 81 -15.46 -13.35 -23.70
CA THR A 81 -16.72 -12.80 -24.27
C THR A 81 -17.62 -12.21 -23.17
N THR A 82 -17.64 -12.84 -21.99
CA THR A 82 -18.37 -12.34 -20.81
C THR A 82 -17.72 -11.08 -20.23
N GLY A 83 -16.39 -10.97 -20.30
CA GLY A 83 -15.64 -9.79 -19.85
C GLY A 83 -15.88 -8.56 -20.71
N HIS A 84 -16.00 -8.73 -22.04
CA HIS A 84 -16.40 -7.65 -22.94
C HIS A 84 -17.78 -7.08 -22.58
N ALA A 85 -18.76 -7.95 -22.32
CA ALA A 85 -20.09 -7.53 -21.88
C ALA A 85 -20.07 -6.86 -20.49
N TRP A 86 -19.18 -7.29 -19.58
CA TRP A 86 -18.99 -6.65 -18.27
C TRP A 86 -18.39 -5.24 -18.41
N LEU A 87 -17.35 -5.06 -19.24
CA LEU A 87 -16.74 -3.75 -19.51
C LEU A 87 -17.75 -2.76 -20.12
N GLU A 88 -18.54 -3.21 -21.09
CA GLU A 88 -19.62 -2.42 -21.70
C GLU A 88 -20.67 -2.00 -20.66
N ARG A 89 -21.05 -2.91 -19.75
CA ARG A 89 -22.01 -2.63 -18.68
C ARG A 89 -21.53 -1.55 -17.71
N PHE A 90 -20.23 -1.46 -17.47
CA PHE A 90 -19.61 -0.39 -16.67
C PHE A 90 -19.15 0.82 -17.50
N ARG A 91 -19.50 0.87 -18.80
CA ARG A 91 -19.10 1.93 -19.76
C ARG A 91 -17.59 2.15 -19.81
N LEU A 92 -16.81 1.10 -19.59
CA LEU A 92 -15.36 1.13 -19.70
C LEU A 92 -14.96 0.91 -21.17
N PRO A 93 -13.94 1.63 -21.69
CA PRO A 93 -13.47 1.44 -23.05
C PRO A 93 -12.99 0.00 -23.27
N SER A 94 -13.36 -0.62 -24.39
CA SER A 94 -12.90 -1.97 -24.77
C SER A 94 -11.38 -2.01 -24.99
N ASP A 95 -10.76 -0.89 -25.35
CA ASP A 95 -9.30 -0.73 -25.53
C ASP A 95 -8.56 -0.40 -24.22
N MET A 96 -9.24 -0.30 -23.08
CA MET A 96 -8.65 0.18 -21.82
C MET A 96 -7.45 -0.67 -21.37
N VAL A 97 -7.60 -2.00 -21.34
CA VAL A 97 -6.53 -2.92 -20.89
C VAL A 97 -5.30 -2.78 -21.79
N GLU A 98 -5.52 -2.73 -23.10
CA GLU A 98 -4.50 -2.59 -24.12
C GLU A 98 -3.79 -1.21 -24.06
N ARG A 99 -4.55 -0.13 -23.79
CA ARG A 99 -3.99 1.22 -23.58
C ARG A 99 -3.11 1.27 -22.33
N VAL A 100 -3.60 0.70 -21.22
CA VAL A 100 -2.87 0.63 -19.95
C VAL A 100 -1.62 -0.23 -20.10
N HIS A 101 -1.70 -1.36 -20.82
CA HIS A 101 -0.56 -2.22 -21.12
C HIS A 101 0.54 -1.48 -21.88
N ARG A 102 0.21 -0.76 -22.96
CA ARG A 102 1.19 0.06 -23.71
C ARG A 102 1.83 1.16 -22.84
N LEU A 103 1.03 1.84 -22.02
CA LEU A 103 1.53 2.90 -21.14
C LEU A 103 2.52 2.34 -20.10
N PHE A 104 2.15 1.24 -19.44
CA PHE A 104 3.00 0.57 -18.45
C PHE A 104 4.21 -0.13 -19.07
N GLY A 105 4.14 -0.56 -20.33
CA GLY A 105 5.29 -1.09 -21.06
C GLY A 105 6.44 -0.07 -21.17
N ARG A 106 6.12 1.22 -21.28
CA ARG A 106 7.14 2.30 -21.36
C ARG A 106 7.43 2.98 -20.03
N PHE A 107 6.41 3.22 -19.20
CA PHE A 107 6.51 4.03 -17.99
C PHE A 107 6.20 3.27 -16.70
N GLY A 108 5.96 1.95 -16.76
CA GLY A 108 5.49 1.16 -15.61
C GLY A 108 6.43 1.22 -14.41
N TRP A 109 7.76 1.22 -14.65
CA TRP A 109 8.73 1.32 -13.56
C TRP A 109 8.65 2.67 -12.84
N ALA A 110 8.51 3.78 -13.58
CA ALA A 110 8.41 5.12 -13.02
C ALA A 110 7.06 5.31 -12.32
N ALA A 111 5.98 4.81 -12.92
CA ALA A 111 4.65 4.83 -12.31
C ALA A 111 4.65 4.11 -10.95
N LEU A 112 5.26 2.92 -10.88
CA LEU A 112 5.34 2.16 -9.63
C LEU A 112 6.20 2.86 -8.56
N LEU A 113 7.27 3.55 -8.94
CA LEU A 113 8.00 4.39 -7.98
C LEU A 113 7.16 5.55 -7.47
N LEU A 114 6.28 6.11 -8.30
CA LEU A 114 5.33 7.16 -7.92
C LEU A 114 4.17 6.66 -7.05
N CYS A 115 4.07 5.34 -6.77
CA CYS A 115 3.01 4.81 -5.92
C CYS A 115 3.13 5.23 -4.44
N TRP A 116 4.21 5.90 -4.06
CA TRP A 116 4.38 6.48 -2.74
C TRP A 116 3.53 7.74 -2.51
N LEU A 117 3.02 8.37 -3.57
CA LEU A 117 2.21 9.59 -3.47
C LEU A 117 0.88 9.31 -2.75
N PRO A 118 0.45 10.22 -1.86
CA PRO A 118 -0.84 10.09 -1.18
C PRO A 118 -1.97 10.06 -2.21
N VAL A 119 -3.03 9.28 -1.93
CA VAL A 119 -4.25 9.13 -2.75
C VAL A 119 -4.06 8.40 -4.09
N ILE A 120 -2.97 8.66 -4.81
CA ILE A 120 -2.77 8.17 -6.18
C ILE A 120 -2.08 6.79 -6.20
N GLY A 121 -1.38 6.43 -5.12
CA GLY A 121 -0.54 5.24 -5.08
C GLY A 121 -1.25 3.91 -5.29
N ASP A 122 -2.42 3.73 -4.71
CA ASP A 122 -3.14 2.46 -4.75
C ASP A 122 -3.85 2.20 -6.10
N PRO A 123 -4.44 3.21 -6.75
CA PRO A 123 -4.84 3.10 -8.15
C PRO A 123 -3.69 2.69 -9.08
N ILE A 124 -2.46 3.17 -8.85
CA ILE A 124 -1.31 2.81 -9.68
C ILE A 124 -1.02 1.31 -9.61
N THR A 125 -1.05 0.70 -8.42
CA THR A 125 -0.78 -0.75 -8.29
C THR A 125 -1.89 -1.60 -8.87
N LEU A 126 -3.14 -1.15 -8.78
CA LEU A 126 -4.28 -1.76 -9.49
C LEU A 126 -4.07 -1.72 -11.01
N VAL A 127 -3.75 -0.55 -11.55
CA VAL A 127 -3.52 -0.34 -12.99
C VAL A 127 -2.30 -1.14 -13.46
N ALA A 128 -1.26 -1.29 -12.65
CA ALA A 128 -0.13 -2.18 -12.95
C ALA A 128 -0.55 -3.64 -13.12
N GLY A 129 -1.49 -4.11 -12.29
CA GLY A 129 -2.12 -5.41 -12.44
C GLY A 129 -2.92 -5.52 -13.74
N MET A 130 -3.72 -4.50 -14.04
CA MET A 130 -4.49 -4.43 -15.29
C MET A 130 -3.59 -4.44 -16.53
N ALA A 131 -2.42 -3.80 -16.44
CA ALA A 131 -1.38 -3.82 -17.46
C ALA A 131 -0.68 -5.17 -17.61
N ARG A 132 -0.96 -6.16 -16.75
CA ARG A 132 -0.21 -7.42 -16.64
C ARG A 132 1.28 -7.18 -16.38
N TYR A 133 1.61 -6.12 -15.64
CA TYR A 133 2.99 -5.81 -15.32
C TYR A 133 3.59 -6.92 -14.43
N PRO A 134 4.84 -7.35 -14.63
CA PRO A 134 5.37 -8.53 -13.95
C PRO A 134 5.39 -8.37 -12.42
N PHE A 135 5.12 -9.47 -11.71
CA PHE A 135 5.01 -9.48 -10.25
C PHE A 135 6.27 -8.99 -9.54
N LEU A 136 7.45 -9.50 -9.94
CA LEU A 136 8.69 -9.22 -9.22
C LEU A 136 9.13 -7.74 -9.31
N PRO A 137 9.14 -7.09 -10.48
CA PRO A 137 9.32 -5.63 -10.59
C PRO A 137 8.28 -4.85 -9.79
N THR A 138 7.01 -5.28 -9.82
CA THR A 138 5.95 -4.64 -9.02
C THR A 138 6.28 -4.69 -7.53
N LEU A 139 6.61 -5.87 -7.01
CA LEU A 139 6.98 -6.08 -5.61
C LEU A 139 8.17 -5.20 -5.20
N VAL A 140 9.24 -5.19 -6.00
CA VAL A 140 10.47 -4.45 -5.67
C VAL A 140 10.22 -2.95 -5.72
N LEU A 141 9.63 -2.43 -6.79
CA LEU A 141 9.45 -0.98 -6.96
C LEU A 141 8.44 -0.41 -5.97
N THR A 142 7.32 -1.10 -5.75
CA THR A 142 6.34 -0.69 -4.73
C THR A 142 6.89 -0.84 -3.32
N GLY A 143 7.72 -1.86 -3.09
CA GLY A 143 8.45 -2.05 -1.84
C GLY A 143 9.35 -0.86 -1.53
N ILE A 144 10.19 -0.45 -2.48
CA ILE A 144 11.04 0.74 -2.37
C ILE A 144 10.19 1.98 -2.10
N ALA A 145 9.18 2.24 -2.91
CA ALA A 145 8.30 3.41 -2.81
C ALA A 145 7.62 3.52 -1.43
N ARG A 146 7.02 2.42 -0.94
CA ARG A 146 6.31 2.39 0.36
C ARG A 146 7.28 2.48 1.55
N THR A 147 8.47 1.89 1.43
CA THR A 147 9.54 2.01 2.43
C THR A 147 10.00 3.47 2.56
N ILE A 148 10.25 4.14 1.43
CA ILE A 148 10.63 5.56 1.40
C ILE A 148 9.55 6.42 2.07
N ARG A 149 8.28 6.19 1.73
CA ARG A 149 7.14 6.93 2.30
C ARG A 149 7.12 6.90 3.83
N TYR A 150 7.12 5.70 4.42
CA TYR A 150 7.13 5.58 5.88
C TYR A 150 8.42 6.09 6.51
N GLY A 151 9.56 6.00 5.81
CA GLY A 151 10.83 6.52 6.29
C GLY A 151 10.82 8.05 6.40
N VAL A 152 10.33 8.72 5.35
CA VAL A 152 10.15 10.19 5.33
C VAL A 152 9.18 10.63 6.43
N ILE A 153 8.04 9.94 6.57
CA ILE A 153 7.05 10.26 7.61
C ILE A 153 7.64 10.08 9.00
N TRP A 154 8.38 8.98 9.23
CA TRP A 154 9.01 8.72 10.52
C TRP A 154 10.00 9.82 10.88
N LEU A 155 10.95 10.13 9.99
CA LEU A 155 11.94 11.18 10.21
C LEU A 155 11.28 12.55 10.46
N GLY A 156 10.27 12.89 9.66
CA GLY A 156 9.51 14.13 9.81
C GLY A 156 8.77 14.22 11.13
N ALA A 157 8.09 13.14 11.55
CA ALA A 157 7.38 13.08 12.82
C ALA A 157 8.33 13.23 14.01
N THR A 158 9.45 12.49 14.01
CA THR A 158 10.44 12.60 15.08
C THR A 158 11.08 13.98 15.16
N GLY A 159 11.37 14.61 14.00
CA GLY A 159 11.93 15.95 13.97
C GLY A 159 10.95 17.01 14.48
N ALA A 160 9.66 16.89 14.11
CA ALA A 160 8.61 17.78 14.58
C ALA A 160 8.40 17.66 16.10
N ILE A 161 8.37 16.44 16.64
CA ILE A 161 8.23 16.20 18.09
C ILE A 161 9.42 16.81 18.84
N ALA A 162 10.65 16.58 18.36
CA ALA A 162 11.85 17.13 18.97
C ALA A 162 11.88 18.68 18.97
N ALA A 163 11.30 19.33 17.97
CA ALA A 163 11.21 20.79 17.90
C ALA A 163 10.16 21.40 18.85
N LEU A 164 9.21 20.59 19.34
CA LEU A 164 8.12 21.01 20.22
C LEU A 164 8.35 20.64 21.71
N SER A 165 9.46 19.96 22.00
CA SER A 165 9.85 19.47 23.34
C SER A 165 10.92 20.37 23.96
#